data_AF-A0AAW9LA69-F1
#
_entry.id   AF-A0AAW9LA69-F1
#
_cell.length_a   1.000
_cell.length_b   1.000
_cell.length_c   1.000
_cell.angle_alpha   90.00
_cell.angle_beta   90.00
_cell.angle_gamma   90.00
#
_symmetry.space_group_name_H-M   'P 1'
#
loop_
_entity.id
_entity.type
_entity.pdbx_description
1 polymer ?
#
loop_
_entity_poly.entity_id
_entity_poly.type
_entity_poly.pdbx_seq_one_letter_code
_entity_poly.pdbx_strand_id
1 'polypeptide(L)'
;MATSVWRDGRPSLSFSRNEITGAIGDSITVLPLLVALATLTDLSLGVMLLGFAVFQVVWGLYYGVPVSVEPMKALVAFVIAGSLSVSGLAAAGLLAGGVLLAVGATGTLAAVQRYVGRPVVRGIQLAVALVLLETGATLAWGISRVRRWAS
;
A
#
# COMPACT_ATOMS: atom_id res chain seq x y z
N MET A 1 19.96 -0.96 5.19
CA MET A 1 20.58 -0.58 6.47
C MET A 1 21.11 0.85 6.31
N ALA A 2 20.39 1.83 6.87
CA ALA A 2 20.75 3.26 6.96
C ALA A 2 19.84 3.87 8.06
N THR A 3 20.31 3.83 9.32
CA THR A 3 20.75 4.96 10.17
C THR A 3 19.65 5.91 10.67
N SER A 4 19.23 5.62 11.91
CA SER A 4 18.85 6.53 13.01
C SER A 4 17.84 7.66 12.76
N VAL A 5 16.61 7.46 13.24
CA VAL A 5 15.68 8.54 13.55
C VAL A 5 15.24 8.43 15.01
N TRP A 6 16.18 8.63 15.93
CA TRP A 6 15.89 8.97 17.34
C TRP A 6 17.06 9.81 17.84
N ARG A 7 17.13 11.07 17.37
CA ARG A 7 17.87 12.13 18.07
C ARG A 7 16.84 13.16 18.51
N ASP A 8 16.67 13.23 19.83
CA ASP A 8 16.23 14.42 20.56
C ASP A 8 14.76 14.85 20.45
N GLY A 9 13.81 13.98 20.81
CA GLY A 9 12.54 14.34 21.48
C GLY A 9 11.66 15.46 20.89
N ARG A 10 11.90 15.88 19.65
CA ARG A 10 11.17 16.94 18.93
C ARG A 10 10.88 16.41 17.53
N PRO A 11 9.66 16.60 17.00
CA PRO A 11 9.37 16.24 15.62
C PRO A 11 10.21 17.13 14.71
N SER A 12 11.32 16.61 14.19
CA SER A 12 12.10 17.28 13.15
C SER A 12 11.67 16.71 11.81
N LEU A 13 11.09 17.56 10.97
CA LEU A 13 10.80 17.24 9.56
C LEU A 13 12.14 17.17 8.83
N SER A 14 12.74 15.98 8.83
CA SER A 14 13.97 15.67 8.11
C SER A 14 13.62 15.46 6.64
N PHE A 15 13.70 16.51 5.83
CA PHE A 15 13.57 16.39 4.37
C PHE A 15 14.84 15.77 3.76
N SER A 16 15.10 14.51 4.10
CA SER A 16 16.16 13.75 3.46
C SER A 16 15.75 13.40 2.03
N ARG A 17 16.69 13.47 1.08
CA ARG A 17 16.42 13.09 -0.33
C ARG A 17 15.78 11.70 -0.43
N ASN A 18 16.15 10.78 0.45
CA ASN A 18 15.63 9.41 0.46
C ASN A 18 14.14 9.32 0.84
N GLU A 19 13.68 10.19 1.76
CA GLU A 19 12.27 10.27 2.16
C GLU A 19 11.42 10.88 1.04
N ILE A 20 11.93 11.93 0.39
CA ILE A 20 11.28 12.57 -0.76
C ILE A 20 11.16 11.57 -1.93
N THR A 21 12.24 10.87 -2.27
CA THR A 21 12.21 9.88 -3.37
C THR A 21 11.34 8.68 -3.04
N GLY A 22 11.27 8.26 -1.76
CA GLY A 22 10.39 7.20 -1.30
C GLY A 22 8.91 7.58 -1.42
N ALA A 23 8.54 8.77 -0.92
CA ALA A 23 7.18 9.30 -1.00
C ALA A 23 6.70 9.49 -2.45
N ILE A 24 7.59 9.99 -3.32
CA ILE A 24 7.33 10.13 -4.75
C ILE A 24 7.17 8.76 -5.40
N GLY A 25 8.05 7.81 -5.09
CA GLY A 25 7.98 6.44 -5.62
C GLY A 25 6.66 5.75 -5.26
N ASP A 26 6.21 5.90 -4.02
CA ASP A 26 4.94 5.35 -3.57
C ASP A 26 3.75 5.96 -4.33
N SER A 27 3.76 7.29 -4.50
CA SER A 27 2.71 8.02 -5.22
C SER A 27 2.65 7.67 -6.71
N ILE A 28 3.79 7.49 -7.38
CA ILE A 28 3.84 7.13 -8.81
C ILE A 28 3.16 5.78 -9.07
N THR A 29 3.33 4.81 -8.16
CA THR A 29 2.72 3.48 -8.32
C THR A 29 1.20 3.46 -8.11
N VAL A 30 0.63 4.51 -7.51
CA VAL A 30 -0.83 4.64 -7.32
C VAL A 30 -1.52 5.15 -8.59
N LEU A 31 -0.83 5.95 -9.42
CA LEU A 31 -1.44 6.57 -10.60
C LEU A 31 -2.06 5.55 -11.57
N PRO A 32 -1.39 4.45 -11.98
CA PRO A 32 -1.98 3.46 -12.86
C PRO A 32 -3.21 2.77 -12.26
N LEU A 33 -3.22 2.56 -10.93
CA LEU A 33 -4.34 1.95 -10.22
C LEU A 33 -5.56 2.87 -10.22
N LEU A 34 -5.38 4.17 -9.98
CA LEU A 34 -6.48 5.13 -10.00
C LEU A 34 -7.03 5.33 -11.41
N VAL A 35 -6.16 5.35 -12.43
CA VAL A 35 -6.59 5.39 -13.83
C VAL A 35 -7.41 4.14 -14.16
N ALA A 36 -6.91 2.94 -13.83
CA ALA A 36 -7.65 1.70 -14.04
C ALA A 36 -9.01 1.72 -13.34
N LEU A 37 -9.05 2.12 -12.07
CA LEU A 37 -10.28 2.22 -11.31
C LEU A 37 -11.29 3.21 -11.93
N ALA A 38 -10.83 4.39 -12.37
CA ALA A 38 -11.69 5.37 -13.04
C ALA A 38 -12.20 4.89 -14.40
N THR A 39 -11.44 4.03 -15.09
CA THR A 39 -11.89 3.46 -16.38
C THR A 39 -12.87 2.31 -16.21
N LEU A 40 -12.85 1.63 -15.06
CA LEU A 40 -13.68 0.46 -14.76
C LEU A 40 -14.91 0.78 -13.91
N THR A 41 -15.03 2.01 -13.41
CA THR A 41 -16.09 2.45 -12.50
C THR A 41 -16.50 3.88 -12.82
N ASP A 42 -17.65 4.32 -12.32
CA ASP A 42 -18.13 5.70 -12.50
C ASP A 42 -17.41 6.73 -11.58
N LEU A 43 -16.28 6.34 -10.97
CA LEU A 43 -15.52 7.22 -10.08
C LEU A 43 -14.69 8.23 -10.87
N SER A 44 -14.79 9.51 -10.48
CA SER A 44 -13.99 10.57 -11.08
C SER A 44 -12.51 10.46 -10.72
N LEU A 45 -11.66 10.27 -11.74
CA LEU A 45 -10.21 10.27 -11.58
C LEU A 45 -9.69 11.53 -10.87
N GLY A 46 -10.21 12.70 -11.26
CA GLY A 46 -9.82 13.98 -10.66
C GLY A 46 -10.13 14.06 -9.18
N VAL A 47 -11.31 13.59 -8.76
CA VAL A 47 -11.71 13.56 -7.34
C VAL A 47 -10.84 12.58 -6.56
N MET A 48 -10.55 11.41 -7.12
CA MET A 48 -9.68 10.42 -6.47
C MET A 48 -8.24 10.92 -6.30
N LEU A 49 -7.67 11.55 -7.34
CA LEU A 49 -6.33 12.14 -7.28
C LEU A 49 -6.27 13.29 -6.27
N LEU A 50 -7.29 14.15 -6.25
CA LEU A 50 -7.38 15.24 -5.28
C LEU A 50 -7.50 14.70 -3.86
N GLY A 51 -8.37 13.71 -3.63
CA GLY A 51 -8.53 13.06 -2.34
C GLY A 51 -7.23 12.40 -1.87
N PHE A 52 -6.52 11.72 -2.76
CA PHE A 52 -5.20 11.14 -2.49
C PHE A 52 -4.16 12.20 -2.12
N ALA A 53 -4.07 13.28 -2.89
CA ALA A 53 -3.13 14.37 -2.62
C ALA A 53 -3.41 15.03 -1.27
N VAL A 54 -4.67 15.34 -0.97
CA VAL A 54 -5.09 15.91 0.32
C VAL A 54 -4.78 14.94 1.46
N PHE A 55 -5.07 13.65 1.29
CA PHE A 55 -4.75 12.62 2.28
C PHE A 55 -3.24 12.60 2.58
N GLN A 56 -2.39 12.55 1.55
CA GLN A 56 -0.94 12.53 1.74
C GLN A 56 -0.42 13.78 2.44
N VAL A 57 -0.96 14.96 2.13
CA VAL A 57 -0.60 16.21 2.82
C VAL A 57 -1.04 16.19 4.28
N VAL A 58 -2.30 15.85 4.57
CA VAL A 58 -2.84 15.84 5.94
C VAL A 58 -2.08 14.87 6.83
N TRP A 59 -1.89 13.62 6.38
CA TRP A 59 -1.20 12.61 7.17
C TRP A 59 0.31 12.85 7.26
N GLY A 60 0.93 13.33 6.18
CA GLY A 60 2.32 13.74 6.19
C GLY A 60 2.60 14.88 7.18
N LEU A 61 1.68 15.85 7.30
CA LEU A 61 1.80 16.92 8.29
C LEU A 61 1.55 16.44 9.73
N TYR A 62 0.58 15.54 9.94
CA TYR A 62 0.22 15.07 11.27
C TYR A 62 1.25 14.09 11.86
N TYR A 63 1.74 13.13 11.06
CA TYR A 63 2.65 12.07 11.51
C TYR A 63 4.12 12.33 11.16
N GLY A 64 4.41 13.37 10.37
CA GLY A 64 5.76 13.71 9.92
C GLY A 64 6.33 12.78 8.84
N VAL A 65 5.54 11.79 8.39
CA VAL A 65 5.90 10.85 7.31
C VAL A 65 4.67 10.53 6.46
N PRO A 66 4.82 10.30 5.13
CA PRO A 66 3.74 9.75 4.32
C PRO A 66 3.31 8.39 4.87
N VAL A 67 2.02 8.17 5.01
CA VAL A 67 1.48 6.88 5.48
C VAL A 67 1.46 5.87 4.33
N SER A 68 1.76 4.61 4.63
CA SER A 68 1.81 3.55 3.62
C SER A 68 0.44 3.40 2.93
N VAL A 69 0.44 3.51 1.60
CA VAL A 69 -0.77 3.39 0.77
C VAL A 69 -1.03 1.94 0.34
N GLU A 70 -0.21 0.99 0.78
CA GLU A 70 -0.34 -0.44 0.45
C GLU A 70 -1.74 -1.00 0.75
N PRO A 71 -2.38 -0.72 1.91
CA PRO A 71 -3.74 -1.20 2.17
C PRO A 71 -4.75 -0.69 1.14
N MET A 72 -4.61 0.59 0.73
CA MET A 72 -5.46 1.20 -0.29
C MET A 72 -5.24 0.52 -1.64
N LYS A 73 -3.98 0.28 -2.04
CA LYS A 73 -3.65 -0.40 -3.31
C LYS A 73 -4.27 -1.79 -3.39
N ALA A 74 -4.25 -2.55 -2.30
CA ALA A 74 -4.85 -3.88 -2.23
C ALA A 74 -6.38 -3.84 -2.43
N LEU A 75 -7.07 -2.91 -1.76
CA LEU A 75 -8.53 -2.75 -1.92
C LEU A 75 -8.91 -2.34 -3.35
N VAL A 76 -8.17 -1.41 -3.95
CA VAL A 76 -8.38 -1.01 -5.36
C VAL A 76 -8.14 -2.18 -6.31
N ALA A 77 -7.10 -2.99 -6.06
CA ALA A 77 -6.82 -4.18 -6.86
C ALA A 77 -7.98 -5.20 -6.83
N PHE A 78 -8.68 -5.36 -5.70
CA PHE A 78 -9.88 -6.21 -5.63
C PHE A 78 -11.03 -5.69 -6.49
N VAL A 79 -11.24 -4.39 -6.55
CA VAL A 79 -12.24 -3.81 -7.46
C VAL A 79 -11.86 -4.04 -8.92
N ILE A 80 -10.59 -3.82 -9.27
CA ILE A 80 -10.08 -4.07 -10.62
C ILE A 80 -10.20 -5.55 -11.01
N ALA A 81 -9.95 -6.46 -10.06
CA ALA A 81 -10.13 -7.90 -10.24
C ALA A 81 -11.60 -8.34 -10.28
N GLY A 82 -12.56 -7.43 -10.09
CA GLY A 82 -13.99 -7.72 -10.04
C GLY A 82 -14.46 -8.47 -8.79
N SER A 83 -13.60 -8.63 -7.79
CA SER A 83 -13.92 -9.33 -6.54
C SER A 83 -14.54 -8.42 -5.47
N LEU A 84 -14.56 -7.10 -5.70
CA LEU A 84 -15.17 -6.11 -4.81
C LEU A 84 -15.96 -5.06 -5.61
N SER A 85 -17.19 -4.78 -5.20
CA SER A 85 -18.00 -3.71 -5.81
C SER A 85 -17.53 -2.32 -5.35
N VAL A 86 -17.95 -1.25 -6.04
CA VAL A 86 -17.67 0.14 -5.64
C VAL A 86 -18.24 0.47 -4.25
N SER A 87 -19.45 -0.01 -3.95
CA SER A 87 -20.04 0.12 -2.61
C SER A 87 -19.26 -0.71 -1.58
N GLY A 88 -18.76 -1.89 -1.97
CA GLY A 88 -17.88 -2.72 -1.17
C GLY A 88 -16.54 -2.05 -0.87
N LEU A 89 -15.97 -1.29 -1.81
CA LEU A 89 -14.77 -0.49 -1.61
C LEU A 89 -14.97 0.56 -0.52
N ALA A 90 -16.08 1.30 -0.58
CA ALA A 90 -16.42 2.30 0.43
C ALA A 90 -16.61 1.65 1.82
N ALA A 91 -17.36 0.54 1.88
CA ALA A 91 -17.58 -0.19 3.13
C ALA A 91 -16.28 -0.77 3.70
N ALA A 92 -15.44 -1.39 2.86
CA ALA A 92 -14.14 -1.94 3.26
C ALA A 92 -13.20 -0.83 3.75
N GLY A 93 -13.18 0.32 3.09
CA GLY A 93 -12.42 1.49 3.51
C GLY A 93 -12.89 2.04 4.88
N LEU A 94 -14.21 2.17 5.08
CA LEU A 94 -14.77 2.63 6.36
C LEU A 94 -14.52 1.63 7.50
N LEU A 95 -14.67 0.34 7.23
CA LEU A 95 -14.39 -0.71 8.21
C LEU A 95 -12.91 -0.77 8.56
N ALA A 96 -12.02 -0.76 7.56
CA ALA A 96 -10.58 -0.73 7.77
C ALA A 96 -10.16 0.52 8.55
N GLY A 97 -10.68 1.69 8.17
CA GLY A 97 -10.44 2.95 8.88
C GLY A 97 -10.94 2.89 10.33
N GLY A 98 -12.16 2.42 10.56
CA GLY A 98 -12.73 2.27 11.90
C GLY A 98 -11.94 1.31 12.78
N VAL A 99 -11.54 0.16 12.24
CA VAL A 99 -10.69 -0.81 12.95
C VAL A 99 -9.34 -0.20 13.28
N LEU A 100 -8.68 0.45 12.33
CA LEU A 100 -7.38 1.10 12.55
C LEU A 100 -7.47 2.23 13.58
N LEU A 101 -8.54 3.03 13.55
CA LEU A 101 -8.79 4.07 14.54
C LEU A 101 -9.02 3.47 15.94
N ALA A 102 -9.80 2.40 16.05
CA ALA A 102 -10.04 1.71 17.32
C ALA A 102 -8.74 1.09 17.88
N VAL A 103 -7.96 0.42 17.03
CA VAL A 103 -6.66 -0.17 17.41
C VAL A 103 -5.66 0.90 17.80
N GLY A 104 -5.61 2.01 17.05
CA GLY A 104 -4.76 3.16 17.35
C GLY A 104 -5.13 3.84 18.66
N ALA A 105 -6.43 4.07 18.91
CA ALA A 105 -6.94 4.68 20.13
C ALA A 105 -6.72 3.81 21.38
N THR A 106 -6.79 2.49 21.23
CA THR A 106 -6.60 1.54 22.35
C THR A 106 -5.13 1.21 22.64
N GLY A 107 -4.20 1.61 21.76
CA GLY A 107 -2.78 1.27 21.90
C GLY A 107 -2.48 -0.23 21.76
N THR A 108 -3.45 -1.03 21.29
CA THR A 108 -3.33 -2.48 21.13
C THR A 108 -2.19 -2.87 20.17
N LEU A 109 -1.88 -2.01 19.20
CA LEU A 109 -0.74 -2.21 18.31
C LEU A 109 0.59 -2.34 19.07
N ALA A 110 0.79 -1.56 20.14
CA ALA A 110 2.02 -1.63 20.94
C ALA A 110 2.15 -2.96 21.69
N ALA A 111 1.04 -3.58 22.06
CA ALA A 111 1.03 -4.91 22.67
C ALA A 111 1.40 -5.99 21.63
N VAL A 112 0.83 -5.93 20.43
CA VAL A 112 1.10 -6.87 19.34
C VAL A 112 2.54 -6.78 18.84
N GLN A 113 3.09 -5.55 18.75
CA GLN A 113 4.47 -5.32 18.31
C GLN A 113 5.51 -6.10 19.15
N ARG A 114 5.23 -6.41 20.42
CA ARG A 114 6.12 -7.23 21.26
C ARG A 114 6.28 -8.67 20.76
N TYR A 115 5.27 -9.19 20.06
CA TYR A 115 5.29 -10.54 19.49
C TYR A 115 5.83 -10.57 18.05
N VAL A 116 5.80 -9.42 17.35
CA VAL A 116 6.31 -9.30 15.98
C VAL A 116 7.82 -9.05 15.99
N GLY A 117 8.58 -10.13 16.24
CA GLY A 117 10.04 -10.11 16.20
C GLY A 117 10.62 -10.17 14.78
N ARG A 118 11.93 -9.92 14.66
CA ARG A 118 12.69 -10.08 13.40
C ARG A 118 12.46 -11.42 12.68
N PRO A 119 12.32 -12.57 13.37
CA PRO A 119 12.03 -13.84 12.70
C PRO A 119 10.69 -13.84 11.96
N VAL A 120 9.65 -13.24 12.54
CA VAL A 120 8.30 -13.14 11.94
C VAL A 120 8.38 -12.32 10.65
N VAL A 121 9.04 -11.16 10.70
CA VAL A 121 9.20 -10.27 9.53
C VAL A 121 9.95 -10.99 8.41
N ARG A 122 11.04 -11.69 8.73
CA ARG A 122 11.80 -12.46 7.73
C ARG A 122 11.00 -13.62 7.17
N GLY A 123 10.18 -14.29 7.99
CA GLY A 123 9.28 -15.34 7.55
C GLY A 123 8.25 -14.83 6.55
N ILE A 124 7.60 -13.70 6.84
CA ILE A 124 6.66 -13.04 5.91
C ILE A 124 7.37 -12.64 4.62
N GLN A 125 8.55 -12.03 4.71
CA GLN A 125 9.34 -11.65 3.52
C GLN A 125 9.72 -12.85 2.66
N LEU A 126 10.13 -13.97 3.27
CA LEU A 126 10.42 -15.21 2.54
C LEU A 126 9.16 -15.77 1.88
N ALA A 127 8.04 -15.80 2.59
CA ALA A 127 6.77 -16.27 2.05
C ALA A 127 6.34 -15.43 0.83
N VAL A 128 6.39 -14.09 0.94
CA VAL A 128 6.09 -13.18 -0.17
C VAL A 128 7.06 -13.40 -1.33
N ALA A 129 8.36 -13.56 -1.07
CA ALA A 129 9.34 -13.84 -2.12
C ALA A 129 9.07 -15.15 -2.86
N LEU A 130 8.68 -16.22 -2.15
CA LEU A 130 8.31 -17.50 -2.75
C LEU A 130 7.05 -17.39 -3.60
N VAL A 131 6.01 -16.68 -3.12
CA VAL A 131 4.78 -16.43 -3.88
C VAL A 131 5.06 -15.63 -5.16
N LEU A 132 5.91 -14.61 -5.08
CA LEU A 132 6.31 -13.83 -6.26
C LEU A 132 7.12 -14.67 -7.25
N LEU A 133 7.99 -15.55 -6.76
CA LEU A 133 8.76 -16.47 -7.59
C LEU A 133 7.85 -17.47 -8.30
N GLU A 134 6.88 -18.05 -7.60
CA GLU A 134 5.88 -18.95 -8.18
C GLU A 134 5.01 -18.23 -9.23
N THR A 135 4.57 -17.01 -8.94
CA THR A 135 3.75 -16.21 -9.86
C THR A 135 4.54 -15.86 -11.13
N GLY A 136 5.79 -15.40 -10.96
CA GLY A 136 6.68 -15.07 -12.07
C GLY A 136 7.01 -16.30 -12.94
N ALA A 137 7.27 -17.44 -12.30
CA ALA A 137 7.42 -18.73 -12.97
C ALA A 137 6.18 -19.06 -13.79
N THR A 138 5.01 -19.07 -13.16
CA THR A 138 3.74 -19.44 -13.81
C THR A 138 3.44 -18.56 -15.01
N LEU A 139 3.67 -17.24 -14.91
CA LEU A 139 3.54 -16.31 -16.03
C LEU A 139 4.55 -16.62 -17.14
N ALA A 140 5.83 -16.84 -16.82
CA ALA A 140 6.86 -17.18 -17.80
C ALA A 140 6.55 -18.50 -18.55
N TRP A 141 6.12 -19.54 -17.82
CA TRP A 141 5.70 -20.81 -18.40
C TRP A 141 4.40 -20.68 -19.21
N GLY A 142 3.42 -19.86 -18.77
CA GLY A 142 2.19 -19.59 -19.51
C GLY A 142 2.44 -18.92 -20.86
N ILE A 143 3.32 -17.91 -20.90
CA ILE A 143 3.75 -17.23 -22.12
C ILE A 143 4.44 -18.22 -23.07
N SER A 144 5.25 -19.15 -22.55
CA SER A 144 5.93 -20.17 -23.37
C SER A 144 4.96 -21.17 -24.02
N ARG A 145 3.75 -21.31 -23.48
CA ARG A 145 2.71 -22.20 -24.02
C ARG A 145 1.96 -21.51 -25.16
N VAL A 146 1.61 -20.22 -25.03
CA VAL A 146 0.95 -19.42 -26.10
C VAL A 146 1.83 -19.30 -27.35
N ARG A 147 3.16 -19.13 -27.18
CA ARG A 147 4.11 -19.04 -28.30
C ARG A 147 4.25 -20.33 -29.11
N ARG A 148 3.83 -21.48 -28.57
CA ARG A 148 3.95 -22.81 -29.18
C ARG A 148 2.78 -23.20 -30.07
N TRP A 149 1.67 -22.45 -30.03
CA TRP A 149 0.49 -22.63 -30.89
C TRP A 149 0.46 -21.66 -32.07
N ALA A 150 1.37 -20.69 -32.11
CA ALA A 150 1.50 -19.69 -33.18
C ALA A 150 2.60 -20.07 -34.21
N SER A 151 3.05 -21.33 -34.19
CA SER A 151 4.01 -21.95 -35.11
C SER A 151 3.46 -23.29 -35.56
#